data_AF-A0A0P0SKT1-F1
#
_entry.id   AF-A0A0P0SKT1-F1
#
_cell.length_a   1.000
_cell.length_b   1.000
_cell.length_c   1.000
_cell.angle_alpha   90.00
_cell.angle_beta   90.00
_cell.angle_gamma   90.00
#
_symmetry.space_group_name_H-M   'P 1'
#
loop_
_entity.id
_entity.type
_entity.pdbx_description
1 polymer ?
#
loop_
_entity_poly.entity_id
_entity_poly.type
_entity_poly.pdbx_seq_one_letter_code
_entity_poly.pdbx_strand_id
1 'polypeptide(L)'
;MIRATLAPNPRAIRRRGPRRSAVRQWRPLAALDLGGRAVPIPRPEWTDLPEPGALAGLFGGRARHAMRVAQARQDYEHALDSHEKQERLRQRWVDQEHARHAEVVRAHCEELNRHNAAVTAFAERVSQRDRESVQEYVEMVLDRTQLPCSVPHQVEVAYNPLGEQADVRFELPPVDVVPTVASYNYVVSSATTKEKPRPAGQIA
;
A
#
# COMPACT_ATOMS: atom_id res chain seq x y z
N MET A 1 5.32 17.19 59.35
CA MET A 1 6.44 16.36 58.87
C MET A 1 6.06 15.77 57.53
N ILE A 2 6.57 16.30 56.42
CA ILE A 2 6.36 15.72 55.08
C ILE A 2 7.75 15.47 54.51
N ARG A 3 8.13 14.19 54.49
CA ARG A 3 9.31 13.68 53.80
C ARG A 3 8.81 12.58 52.87
N ALA A 4 8.90 12.81 51.57
CA ALA A 4 9.00 11.73 50.59
C ALA A 4 9.84 12.25 49.43
N THR A 5 11.08 11.81 49.45
CA THR A 5 12.21 12.15 48.61
C THR A 5 11.98 11.63 47.18
N LEU A 6 11.82 12.52 46.20
CA LEU A 6 11.90 12.13 44.78
C LEU A 6 13.35 12.29 44.33
N ALA A 7 14.14 11.22 44.47
CA ALA A 7 15.45 11.15 43.84
C ALA A 7 15.28 10.98 42.31
N PRO A 8 16.16 11.57 41.49
CA PRO A 8 16.03 11.56 40.04
C PRO A 8 16.45 10.20 39.48
N ASN A 9 15.58 9.54 38.72
CA ASN A 9 15.92 8.30 38.03
C ASN A 9 16.78 8.63 36.78
N PRO A 10 18.06 8.22 36.71
CA PRO A 10 18.96 8.60 35.64
C PRO A 10 18.77 7.67 34.42
N ARG A 11 18.49 8.30 33.27
CA ARG A 11 18.84 7.80 31.92
C ARG A 11 18.40 6.37 31.60
N ALA A 12 17.14 6.21 31.22
CA ALA A 12 16.80 5.24 30.20
C ALA A 12 16.51 6.00 28.90
N ILE A 13 17.56 6.30 28.12
CA ILE A 13 17.40 6.60 26.70
C ILE A 13 16.88 5.29 26.08
N ARG A 14 15.56 5.08 26.14
CA ARG A 14 14.91 4.00 25.40
C ARG A 14 15.13 4.34 23.93
N ARG A 15 16.07 3.63 23.30
CA ARG A 15 16.32 3.70 21.87
C ARG A 15 14.97 3.50 21.17
N ARG A 16 14.51 4.54 20.47
CA ARG A 16 13.25 4.56 19.73
C ARG A 16 13.25 3.36 18.77
N GLY A 17 12.52 2.32 19.11
CA GLY A 17 12.31 1.17 18.24
C GLY A 17 11.59 1.61 16.96
N PRO A 18 11.54 0.76 15.91
CA PRO A 18 10.80 1.06 14.70
C PRO A 18 9.35 1.42 15.05
N ARG A 19 8.90 2.60 14.59
CA ARG A 19 7.58 3.16 14.92
C ARG A 19 6.48 2.22 14.40
N ARG A 20 5.71 1.61 15.31
CA ARG A 20 4.52 0.83 14.93
C ARG A 20 3.43 1.79 14.44
N SER A 21 2.72 1.39 13.39
CA SER A 21 1.47 2.06 13.00
C SER A 21 0.33 1.44 13.81
N ALA A 22 -0.47 2.24 14.50
CA ALA A 22 -1.67 1.79 15.21
C ALA A 22 -2.88 1.55 14.29
N VAL A 23 -2.72 1.71 12.97
CA VAL A 23 -3.82 1.64 12.01
C VAL A 23 -3.75 0.32 11.25
N ARG A 24 -4.90 -0.38 11.18
CA ARG A 24 -5.08 -1.54 10.31
C ARG A 24 -4.90 -1.13 8.86
N GLN A 25 -4.23 -1.98 8.09
CA GLN A 25 -3.97 -1.73 6.69
C GLN A 25 -4.94 -2.51 5.82
N TRP A 26 -5.46 -1.83 4.81
CA TRP A 26 -6.17 -2.42 3.68
C TRP A 26 -5.51 -1.90 2.40
N ARG A 27 -4.81 -2.78 1.69
CA ARG A 27 -4.12 -2.46 0.43
C ARG A 27 -4.53 -3.49 -0.61
N PRO A 28 -5.40 -3.16 -1.58
CA PRO A 28 -5.79 -4.10 -2.62
C PRO A 28 -4.60 -4.38 -3.54
N LEU A 29 -4.43 -5.65 -3.93
CA LEU A 29 -3.47 -6.05 -4.95
C LEU A 29 -4.14 -5.96 -6.34
N ALA A 30 -3.37 -5.65 -7.38
CA ALA A 30 -3.87 -5.67 -8.74
C ALA A 30 -4.31 -7.09 -9.16
N ALA A 31 -5.37 -7.16 -9.97
CA ALA A 31 -5.82 -8.40 -10.57
C ALA A 31 -4.76 -8.96 -11.54
N LEU A 32 -4.75 -10.28 -11.72
CA LEU A 32 -3.90 -10.94 -12.70
C LEU A 32 -4.31 -10.54 -14.12
N ASP A 33 -3.36 -10.03 -14.88
CA ASP A 33 -3.53 -9.73 -16.30
C ASP A 33 -2.81 -10.78 -17.15
N LEU A 34 -3.60 -11.59 -17.87
CA LEU A 34 -3.09 -12.60 -18.81
C LEU A 34 -2.95 -12.07 -20.24
N GLY A 35 -3.36 -10.82 -20.49
CA GLY A 35 -3.39 -10.19 -21.81
C GLY A 35 -4.11 -11.03 -22.87
N GLY A 36 -3.58 -11.00 -24.10
CA GLY A 36 -4.15 -11.77 -25.23
C GLY A 36 -4.11 -13.29 -25.06
N ARG A 37 -3.33 -13.82 -24.10
CA ARG A 37 -3.28 -15.26 -23.80
C ARG A 37 -4.41 -15.71 -22.88
N ALA A 38 -5.23 -14.79 -22.37
CA ALA A 38 -6.45 -15.14 -21.66
C ALA A 38 -7.44 -15.90 -22.55
N VAL A 39 -7.43 -15.63 -23.85
CA VAL A 39 -8.35 -16.21 -24.83
C VAL A 39 -7.71 -17.44 -25.48
N PRO A 40 -8.45 -18.57 -25.61
CA PRO A 40 -7.99 -19.73 -26.36
C PRO A 40 -7.68 -19.41 -27.82
N ILE A 41 -6.69 -20.10 -28.41
CA ILE A 41 -6.38 -19.95 -29.83
C ILE A 41 -7.53 -20.56 -30.64
N PRO A 42 -8.08 -19.86 -31.65
CA PRO A 42 -9.13 -20.41 -32.50
C PRO A 42 -8.69 -21.72 -33.17
N ARG A 43 -9.56 -22.72 -33.13
CA ARG A 43 -9.29 -24.01 -33.76
C ARG A 43 -9.36 -23.87 -35.30
N PRO A 44 -8.43 -24.47 -36.06
CA PRO A 44 -8.56 -24.59 -37.50
C PRO A 44 -9.86 -25.29 -37.87
N GLU A 45 -10.56 -24.75 -38.87
CA GLU A 45 -11.79 -25.33 -39.42
C GLU A 45 -11.53 -25.93 -40.80
N TRP A 46 -12.12 -27.10 -41.06
CA TRP A 46 -12.08 -27.71 -42.40
C TRP A 46 -13.02 -26.95 -43.33
N THR A 47 -12.55 -26.66 -44.54
CA THR A 47 -13.38 -26.05 -45.60
C THR A 47 -13.34 -26.94 -46.83
N ASP A 48 -14.52 -27.37 -47.29
CA ASP A 48 -14.62 -28.19 -48.49
C ASP A 48 -14.24 -27.40 -49.75
N LEU A 49 -13.51 -28.06 -50.65
CA LEU A 49 -13.18 -27.48 -51.95
C LEU A 49 -14.39 -27.65 -52.90
N PRO A 50 -14.66 -26.65 -53.76
CA PRO A 50 -15.73 -26.76 -54.74
C PRO A 50 -15.48 -27.92 -55.71
N GLU A 51 -16.56 -28.65 -56.03
CA GLU A 51 -16.50 -29.79 -56.94
C GLU A 51 -15.98 -29.41 -58.34
N PRO A 52 -15.24 -30.30 -59.01
CA PRO A 52 -14.79 -30.06 -60.36
C PRO A 52 -16.01 -30.08 -61.32
N GLY A 53 -16.13 -29.07 -62.19
CA GLY A 53 -17.24 -28.98 -63.14
C GLY A 53 -17.36 -30.18 -64.10
N ALA A 54 -18.54 -30.42 -64.67
CA ALA A 54 -18.88 -31.64 -65.42
C ALA A 54 -17.91 -32.03 -66.55
N LEU A 55 -17.26 -31.05 -67.20
CA LEU A 55 -16.28 -31.29 -68.28
C LEU A 55 -14.84 -31.49 -67.80
N ALA A 56 -14.56 -31.32 -66.50
CA ALA A 56 -13.22 -31.43 -65.92
C ALA A 56 -12.62 -32.85 -66.02
N GLY A 57 -13.45 -33.87 -66.28
CA GLY A 57 -13.00 -35.23 -66.52
C GLY A 57 -12.19 -35.42 -67.81
N LEU A 58 -12.42 -34.59 -68.84
CA LEU A 58 -11.85 -34.77 -70.18
C LEU A 58 -10.38 -34.35 -70.31
N PHE A 59 -9.85 -33.55 -69.37
CA PHE A 59 -8.48 -33.01 -69.42
C PHE A 59 -7.70 -33.21 -68.11
N GLY A 60 -7.93 -34.32 -67.41
CA GLY A 60 -7.21 -34.66 -66.17
C GLY A 60 -7.57 -33.78 -64.95
N GLY A 61 -8.66 -33.00 -65.02
CA GLY A 61 -9.10 -32.11 -63.94
C GLY A 61 -9.52 -32.84 -62.67
N ARG A 62 -10.02 -34.08 -62.78
CA ARG A 62 -10.32 -34.95 -61.64
C ARG A 62 -9.07 -35.31 -60.83
N ALA A 63 -7.97 -35.70 -61.49
CA ALA A 63 -6.70 -36.01 -60.83
C ALA A 63 -6.12 -34.76 -60.12
N ARG A 64 -6.16 -33.59 -60.79
CA ARG A 64 -5.75 -32.32 -60.18
C ARG A 64 -6.63 -31.91 -58.99
N HIS A 65 -7.94 -32.17 -59.04
CA HIS A 65 -8.84 -31.91 -57.92
C HIS A 65 -8.54 -32.85 -56.74
N ALA A 66 -8.37 -34.15 -56.98
CA ALA A 66 -8.00 -35.12 -55.95
C ALA A 66 -6.66 -34.74 -55.28
N MET A 67 -5.66 -34.32 -56.04
CA MET A 67 -4.39 -33.81 -55.50
C MET A 67 -4.59 -32.56 -54.62
N ARG A 68 -5.44 -31.61 -55.04
CA ARG A 68 -5.75 -30.41 -54.23
C ARG A 68 -6.47 -30.75 -52.93
N VAL A 69 -7.41 -31.69 -52.96
CA VAL A 69 -8.11 -32.17 -51.75
C VAL A 69 -7.13 -32.87 -50.81
N ALA A 70 -6.24 -33.72 -51.34
CA ALA A 70 -5.21 -34.38 -50.54
C ALA A 70 -4.26 -33.38 -49.88
N GLN A 71 -3.80 -32.36 -50.62
CA GLN A 71 -2.96 -31.30 -50.07
C GLN A 71 -3.70 -30.49 -49.01
N ALA A 72 -4.93 -30.05 -49.27
CA ALA A 72 -5.73 -29.30 -48.31
C ALA A 72 -5.93 -30.08 -47.00
N ARG A 73 -6.15 -31.40 -47.10
CA ARG A 73 -6.25 -32.29 -45.95
C ARG A 73 -4.95 -32.36 -45.15
N GLN A 74 -3.82 -32.50 -45.84
CA GLN A 74 -2.51 -32.50 -45.19
C GLN A 74 -2.24 -31.16 -44.49
N ASP A 75 -2.53 -30.03 -45.14
CA ASP A 75 -2.37 -28.69 -44.58
C ASP A 75 -3.25 -28.49 -43.34
N TYR A 76 -4.50 -28.99 -43.38
CA TYR A 76 -5.42 -28.97 -42.24
C TYR A 76 -4.94 -29.82 -41.07
N GLU A 77 -4.45 -31.03 -41.33
CA GLU A 77 -3.88 -31.91 -40.30
C GLU A 77 -2.64 -31.26 -39.64
N HIS A 78 -1.77 -30.62 -40.44
CA HIS A 78 -0.64 -29.84 -39.91
C HIS A 78 -1.09 -28.61 -39.10
N ALA A 79 -2.14 -27.92 -39.54
CA ALA A 79 -2.69 -26.78 -38.82
C ALA A 79 -3.28 -27.21 -37.46
N LEU A 80 -3.97 -28.36 -37.39
CA LEU A 80 -4.49 -28.92 -36.15
C LEU A 80 -3.37 -29.30 -35.16
N ASP A 81 -2.33 -29.99 -35.62
CA ASP A 81 -1.18 -30.34 -34.77
C ASP A 81 -0.45 -29.09 -34.26
N SER A 82 -0.29 -28.09 -35.13
CA SER A 82 0.31 -26.80 -34.75
C SER A 82 -0.54 -26.06 -33.72
N HIS A 83 -1.87 -26.05 -33.91
CA HIS A 83 -2.83 -25.47 -32.97
C HIS A 83 -2.75 -26.16 -31.61
N GLU A 84 -2.77 -27.48 -31.56
CA GLU A 84 -2.72 -28.24 -30.30
C GLU A 84 -1.43 -27.94 -29.52
N LYS A 85 -0.29 -27.90 -30.21
CA LYS A 85 1.00 -27.53 -29.61
C LYS A 85 0.98 -26.12 -29.04
N GLN A 86 0.48 -25.15 -29.80
CA GLN A 86 0.40 -23.76 -29.35
C GLN A 86 -0.56 -23.60 -28.17
N GLU A 87 -1.71 -24.26 -28.19
CA GLU A 87 -2.70 -24.20 -27.13
C GLU A 87 -2.17 -24.85 -25.84
N ARG A 88 -1.43 -25.95 -25.94
CA ARG A 88 -0.73 -26.56 -24.79
C ARG A 88 0.32 -25.63 -24.19
N LEU A 89 1.07 -24.91 -25.02
CA LEU A 89 2.05 -23.93 -24.54
C LEU A 89 1.37 -22.73 -23.88
N ARG A 90 0.27 -22.23 -24.46
CA ARG A 90 -0.55 -21.16 -23.88
C ARG A 90 -1.08 -21.56 -22.51
N GLN A 91 -1.69 -22.74 -22.39
CA GLN A 91 -2.27 -23.21 -21.14
C GLN A 91 -1.20 -23.36 -20.05
N ARG A 92 -0.06 -23.98 -20.37
CA ARG A 92 1.06 -24.08 -19.42
C ARG A 92 1.55 -22.72 -18.94
N TRP A 93 1.62 -21.73 -19.82
CA TRP A 93 2.00 -20.38 -19.45
C TRP A 93 0.94 -19.73 -18.54
N VAL A 94 -0.34 -19.86 -18.88
CA VAL A 94 -1.45 -19.35 -18.05
C VAL A 94 -1.42 -19.97 -16.66
N ASP A 95 -1.25 -21.29 -16.55
CA ASP A 95 -1.16 -21.99 -15.27
C ASP A 95 0.04 -21.50 -14.43
N GLN A 96 1.19 -21.25 -15.07
CA GLN A 96 2.37 -20.69 -14.41
C GLN A 96 2.14 -19.26 -13.90
N GLU A 97 1.49 -18.40 -14.69
CA GLU A 97 1.19 -17.04 -14.25
C GLU A 97 0.15 -17.01 -13.12
N HIS A 98 -0.85 -17.89 -13.16
CA HIS A 98 -1.76 -18.08 -12.03
C HIS A 98 -1.03 -18.53 -10.77
N ALA A 99 -0.11 -19.49 -10.87
CA ALA A 99 0.68 -19.95 -9.73
C ALA A 99 1.54 -18.82 -9.13
N ARG A 100 2.23 -18.05 -9.98
CA ARG A 100 3.02 -16.89 -9.57
C ARG A 100 2.16 -15.83 -8.88
N HIS A 101 1.01 -15.49 -9.46
CA HIS A 101 0.09 -14.51 -8.88
C HIS A 101 -0.46 -14.99 -7.53
N ALA A 102 -0.81 -16.27 -7.41
CA ALA A 102 -1.27 -16.86 -6.16
C ALA A 102 -0.20 -16.78 -5.05
N GLU A 103 1.08 -16.97 -5.37
CA GLU A 103 2.17 -16.79 -4.41
C GLU A 103 2.29 -15.34 -3.93
N VAL A 104 2.19 -14.36 -4.84
CA VAL A 104 2.21 -12.93 -4.51
C VAL A 104 1.01 -12.56 -3.64
N VAL A 105 -0.19 -13.02 -4.01
CA VAL A 105 -1.42 -12.81 -3.22
C VAL A 105 -1.27 -13.40 -1.83
N ARG A 106 -0.76 -14.63 -1.70
CA ARG A 106 -0.55 -15.28 -0.40
C ARG A 106 0.41 -14.48 0.46
N ALA A 107 1.58 -14.11 -0.07
CA ALA A 107 2.59 -13.35 0.67
C ALA A 107 2.05 -11.99 1.14
N HIS A 108 1.33 -11.28 0.25
CA HIS A 108 0.69 -10.01 0.56
C HIS A 108 -0.38 -10.14 1.64
N CYS A 109 -1.24 -11.15 1.56
CA CYS A 109 -2.25 -11.44 2.57
C CYS A 109 -1.63 -11.81 3.92
N GLU A 110 -0.56 -12.62 3.94
CA GLU A 110 0.16 -12.97 5.16
C GLU A 110 0.79 -11.74 5.84
N GLU A 111 1.38 -10.83 5.06
CA GLU A 111 1.92 -9.58 5.58
C GLU A 111 0.84 -8.70 6.20
N LEU A 112 -0.27 -8.47 5.48
CA LEU A 112 -1.40 -7.68 5.98
C LEU A 112 -2.03 -8.32 7.22
N ASN A 113 -2.19 -9.64 7.24
CA ASN A 113 -2.74 -10.36 8.38
C ASN A 113 -1.81 -10.26 9.60
N ARG A 114 -0.49 -10.40 9.41
CA ARG A 114 0.50 -10.24 10.48
C ARG A 114 0.46 -8.84 11.07
N HIS A 115 0.43 -7.81 10.22
CA HIS A 115 0.33 -6.41 10.65
C HIS A 115 -0.98 -6.15 11.40
N ASN A 116 -2.12 -6.55 10.83
CA ASN A 116 -3.44 -6.31 11.42
C ASN A 116 -3.63 -7.09 12.73
N ALA A 117 -3.08 -8.29 12.84
CA ALA A 117 -3.05 -9.05 14.09
C ALA A 117 -2.21 -8.33 15.16
N ALA A 118 -1.03 -7.81 14.79
CA ALA A 118 -0.19 -7.03 15.71
C ALA A 118 -0.87 -5.75 16.20
N VAL A 119 -1.60 -5.04 15.31
CA VAL A 119 -2.41 -3.87 15.67
C VAL A 119 -3.55 -4.25 16.63
N THR A 120 -4.21 -5.38 16.36
CA THR A 120 -5.32 -5.86 17.22
C THR A 120 -4.82 -6.23 18.61
N ALA A 121 -3.74 -7.02 18.70
CA ALA A 121 -3.13 -7.37 19.98
C ALA A 121 -2.62 -6.13 20.74
N PHE A 122 -2.13 -5.10 20.03
CA PHE A 122 -1.75 -3.83 20.65
C PHE A 122 -2.96 -3.09 21.23
N ALA A 123 -4.04 -2.97 20.46
CA ALA A 123 -5.28 -2.34 20.91
C ALA A 123 -5.88 -3.05 22.14
N GLU A 124 -5.83 -4.38 22.16
CA GLU A 124 -6.25 -5.18 23.32
C GLU A 124 -5.42 -4.84 24.57
N ARG A 125 -4.08 -4.79 24.46
CA ARG A 125 -3.21 -4.42 25.59
C ARG A 125 -3.49 -3.00 26.10
N VAL A 126 -3.71 -2.04 25.19
CA VAL A 126 -4.12 -0.68 25.55
C VAL A 126 -5.44 -0.72 26.34
N SER A 127 -6.43 -1.48 25.87
CA SER A 127 -7.73 -1.61 26.55
C SER A 127 -7.63 -2.25 27.95
N GLN A 128 -6.65 -3.13 28.13
CA GLN A 128 -6.32 -3.78 29.40
C GLN A 128 -5.46 -2.89 30.32
N ARG A 129 -5.18 -1.63 29.92
CA ARG A 129 -4.36 -0.67 30.67
C ARG A 129 -2.93 -1.14 30.89
N ASP A 130 -2.41 -1.96 29.98
CA ASP A 130 -1.00 -2.35 30.00
C ASP A 130 -0.12 -1.10 29.95
N ARG A 131 0.82 -0.99 30.90
CA ARG A 131 1.58 0.25 31.10
C ARG A 131 2.33 0.67 29.84
N GLU A 132 3.08 -0.26 29.26
CA GLU A 132 3.93 0.01 28.11
C GLU A 132 3.09 0.35 26.88
N SER A 133 2.01 -0.40 26.64
CA SER A 133 1.16 -0.18 25.48
C SER A 133 0.42 1.17 25.53
N VAL A 134 -0.05 1.60 26.70
CA VAL A 134 -0.68 2.93 26.86
C VAL A 134 0.33 4.06 26.65
N GLN A 135 1.55 3.94 27.19
CA GLN A 135 2.61 4.91 26.94
C GLN A 135 2.93 5.02 25.44
N GLU A 136 3.16 3.89 24.78
CA GLU A 136 3.44 3.85 23.33
C GLU A 136 2.29 4.47 22.53
N TYR A 137 1.03 4.20 22.90
CA TYR A 137 -0.13 4.77 22.22
C TYR A 137 -0.17 6.30 22.35
N VAL A 138 0.00 6.85 23.56
CA VAL A 138 -0.02 8.29 23.81
C VAL A 138 1.15 8.97 23.09
N GLU A 139 2.36 8.42 23.15
CA GLU A 139 3.51 8.91 22.39
C GLU A 139 3.21 8.95 20.88
N MET A 140 2.59 7.89 20.35
CA MET A 140 2.26 7.79 18.93
C MET A 140 1.19 8.80 18.48
N VAL A 141 0.26 9.17 19.36
CA VAL A 141 -0.73 10.23 19.10
C VAL A 141 -0.04 11.59 19.11
N LEU A 142 0.79 11.86 20.12
CA LEU A 142 1.48 13.13 20.29
C LEU A 142 2.49 13.41 19.18
N ASP A 143 3.18 12.37 18.70
CA ASP A 143 4.07 12.43 17.53
C ASP A 143 3.34 12.82 16.22
N ARG A 144 2.04 12.58 16.12
CA ARG A 144 1.22 12.95 14.95
C ARG A 144 0.55 14.32 15.09
N THR A 145 0.67 14.94 16.26
CA THR A 145 0.11 16.28 16.50
C THR A 145 0.88 17.30 15.66
N GLN A 146 0.14 18.11 14.90
CA GLN A 146 0.70 19.21 14.16
C GLN A 146 1.10 20.32 15.14
N LEU A 147 2.40 20.51 15.33
CA LEU A 147 2.95 21.64 16.06
C LEU A 147 3.65 22.58 15.06
N PRO A 148 3.69 23.89 15.34
CA PRO A 148 4.51 24.82 14.58
C PRO A 148 5.95 24.34 14.50
N CYS A 149 6.64 24.61 13.40
CA CYS A 149 8.04 24.20 13.19
C CYS A 149 9.02 24.74 14.24
N SER A 150 8.63 25.79 14.97
CA SER A 150 9.40 26.39 16.05
C SER A 150 9.25 25.68 17.41
N VAL A 151 8.35 24.69 17.51
CA VAL A 151 8.10 23.94 18.75
C VAL A 151 8.80 22.58 18.66
N PRO A 152 9.64 22.21 19.63
CA PRO A 152 10.26 20.88 19.65
C PRO A 152 9.21 19.78 19.84
N HIS A 153 9.32 18.69 19.07
CA HIS A 153 8.46 17.51 19.20
C HIS A 153 8.98 16.48 20.24
N GLN A 154 9.83 16.87 21.19
CA GLN A 154 10.31 15.94 22.22
C GLN A 154 9.24 15.78 23.30
N VAL A 155 8.75 14.54 23.43
CA VAL A 155 7.70 14.14 24.38
C VAL A 155 8.17 12.93 25.16
N GLU A 156 8.05 12.99 26.48
CA GLU A 156 8.21 11.82 27.36
C GLU A 156 6.85 11.52 28.01
N VAL A 157 6.43 10.25 27.98
CA VAL A 157 5.15 9.83 28.59
C VAL A 157 5.40 8.80 29.69
N ALA A 158 4.85 9.04 30.88
CA ALA A 158 4.80 8.09 31.98
C ALA A 158 3.36 7.72 32.29
N TYR A 159 3.02 6.43 32.35
CA TYR A 159 1.67 5.97 32.69
C TYR A 159 1.63 5.20 34.01
N ASN A 160 0.66 5.53 34.84
CA ASN A 160 0.33 4.84 36.07
C ASN A 160 -0.99 4.05 35.92
N PRO A 161 -0.95 2.71 35.76
CA PRO A 161 -2.15 1.89 35.61
C PRO A 161 -3.09 1.94 36.81
N LEU A 162 -2.57 2.09 38.03
CA LEU A 162 -3.40 2.08 39.25
C LEU A 162 -4.23 3.36 39.38
N GLY A 163 -3.65 4.49 38.98
CA GLY A 163 -4.31 5.80 39.02
C GLY A 163 -5.00 6.20 37.71
N GLU A 164 -4.87 5.39 36.65
CA GLU A 164 -5.31 5.70 35.28
C GLU A 164 -4.83 7.08 34.80
N GLN A 165 -3.60 7.47 35.19
CA GLN A 165 -3.02 8.78 34.90
C GLN A 165 -1.82 8.64 33.96
N ALA A 166 -1.77 9.50 32.94
CA ALA A 166 -0.65 9.67 32.04
C ALA A 166 0.00 11.04 32.27
N ASP A 167 1.23 11.04 32.76
CA ASP A 167 2.05 12.24 32.89
C ASP A 167 2.81 12.44 31.58
N VAL A 168 2.59 13.59 30.95
CA VAL A 168 3.21 13.95 29.67
C VAL A 168 4.13 15.13 29.89
N ARG A 169 5.41 14.96 29.55
CA ARG A 169 6.41 16.02 29.59
C ARG A 169 6.70 16.49 28.18
N PHE A 170 6.45 17.76 27.94
CA PHE A 170 6.78 18.45 26.69
C PHE A 170 7.95 19.39 26.89
N GLU A 171 8.84 19.45 25.91
CA GLU A 171 9.84 20.51 25.79
C GLU A 171 9.15 21.79 25.28
N LEU A 172 9.31 22.90 26.00
CA LEU A 172 8.80 24.19 25.57
C LEU A 172 9.76 24.83 24.57
N PRO A 173 9.24 25.55 23.56
CA PRO A 173 10.09 26.33 22.68
C PRO A 173 10.82 27.44 23.47
N PRO A 174 11.97 27.90 22.96
CA PRO A 174 12.61 29.09 23.49
C PRO A 174 11.73 30.34 23.32
N VAL A 175 12.02 31.38 24.12
CA VAL A 175 11.21 32.62 24.19
C VAL A 175 11.24 33.42 22.87
N ASP A 176 12.25 33.20 22.03
CA ASP A 176 12.40 33.81 20.71
C ASP A 176 11.27 33.47 19.72
N VAL A 177 10.55 32.37 19.97
CA VAL A 177 9.33 32.01 19.21
C VAL A 177 8.20 33.01 19.43
N VAL A 178 8.21 33.75 20.54
CA VAL A 178 7.18 34.76 20.82
C VAL A 178 7.39 35.98 19.91
N PRO A 179 6.39 36.38 19.11
CA PRO A 179 6.51 37.54 18.24
C PRO A 179 6.81 38.82 19.04
N THR A 180 7.77 39.60 18.53
CA THR A 180 8.19 40.89 19.12
C THR A 180 7.12 41.97 19.02
N VAL A 181 6.23 41.87 18.05
CA VAL A 181 5.07 42.77 17.89
C VAL A 181 3.89 42.22 18.69
N ALA A 182 3.33 43.05 19.57
CA ALA A 182 2.16 42.67 20.37
C ALA A 182 0.84 42.91 19.65
N SER A 183 0.73 44.00 18.88
CA SER A 183 -0.47 44.29 18.11
C SER A 183 -0.20 45.18 16.90
N TYR A 184 -1.09 45.07 15.92
CA TYR A 184 -1.15 45.93 14.74
C TYR A 184 -2.42 46.77 14.83
N ASN A 185 -2.29 48.08 14.69
CA ASN A 185 -3.41 49.02 14.63
C ASN A 185 -3.49 49.64 13.24
N TYR A 186 -4.60 49.42 12.54
CA TYR A 186 -4.83 50.04 11.24
C TYR A 186 -5.34 51.48 11.42
N VAL A 187 -4.64 52.44 10.83
CA VAL A 187 -5.02 53.85 10.84
C VAL A 187 -5.66 54.17 9.50
N VAL A 188 -6.99 54.26 9.49
CA VAL A 188 -7.80 54.47 8.27
C VAL A 188 -7.44 55.78 7.57
N SER A 189 -7.15 56.85 8.32
CA SER A 189 -6.85 58.17 7.76
C SER A 189 -5.55 58.24 6.96
N SER A 190 -4.57 57.38 7.26
CA SER A 190 -3.31 57.28 6.53
C SER A 190 -3.18 55.97 5.74
N ALA A 191 -4.22 55.13 5.77
CA ALA A 191 -4.22 53.76 5.25
C ALA A 191 -2.98 52.94 5.66
N THR A 192 -2.46 53.15 6.87
CA THR A 192 -1.19 52.53 7.34
C THR A 192 -1.43 51.64 8.55
N THR A 193 -0.68 50.54 8.64
CA THR A 193 -0.66 49.68 9.84
C THR A 193 0.45 50.13 10.79
N LYS A 194 0.11 50.42 12.04
CA LYS A 194 1.08 50.75 13.10
C LYS A 194 1.33 49.55 14.00
N GLU A 195 2.60 49.22 14.20
CA GLU A 195 3.03 48.16 15.10
C GLU A 195 3.19 48.69 16.53
N LYS A 196 2.74 47.90 17.50
CA LYS A 196 3.01 48.14 18.92
C LYS A 196 3.98 47.07 19.43
N PRO A 197 5.18 47.43 19.90
CA PRO A 197 6.15 46.45 20.40
C PRO A 197 5.63 45.80 21.69
N ARG A 198 5.99 44.53 21.87
CA ARG A 198 5.67 43.76 23.07
C ARG A 198 6.54 44.23 24.25
N PRO A 199 5.98 44.40 25.47
CA PRO A 199 6.77 44.78 26.64
C PRO A 199 7.89 43.78 26.94
N ALA A 200 9.07 44.29 27.35
CA ALA A 200 10.26 43.47 27.59
C ALA A 200 10.03 42.31 28.59
N GLY A 201 9.20 42.50 29.61
CA GLY A 201 8.87 41.45 30.59
C GLY A 201 8.02 40.30 30.05
N GLN A 202 7.60 40.34 28.78
CA GLN A 202 6.84 39.27 28.11
C GLN A 202 7.66 38.52 27.05
N ILE A 203 8.92 38.93 26.84
CA ILE A 203 9.85 38.37 25.84
C ILE A 203 11.26 38.15 26.43
N ALA A 204 11.37 38.17 27.76
CA ALA A 204 12.61 37.99 28.52
C ALA A 204 12.56 36.71 29.36
#